data_AF-A0A182K558-F1
#
_entry.id   AF-A0A182K558-F1
#
_cell.length_a   1.000
_cell.length_b   1.000
_cell.length_c   1.000
_cell.angle_alpha   90.00
_cell.angle_beta   90.00
_cell.angle_gamma   90.00
#
_symmetry.space_group_name_H-M   'P 1'
#
loop_
_entity.id
_entity.type
_entity.pdbx_description
1 polymer ?
#
loop_
_entity_poly.entity_id
_entity_poly.type
_entity_poly.pdbx_seq_one_letter_code
_entity_poly.pdbx_strand_id
1 'polypeptide(L)'
;MNGAAELLRFADRMFYRDWWNESTFAGYIRSWNVVVHDWLYTYVYKDCVEHVFRNCRPLATVAVFTVSSVFHELILAFTFRFFYPVMFVQFEFLGLMLMFVTKRLGKNVGNVLLWLVLSIGNGLHLSLYNMEYYARRNCPDIGDSIVDYMVPVSWTCNGISHNPNWTITAPWSLP
;
A
#
# COMPACT_ATOMS: atom_id res chain seq x y z
N MET A 1 19.05 5.44 -4.88
CA MET A 1 19.12 6.88 -4.55
C MET A 1 20.56 7.34 -4.38
N ASN A 2 21.35 6.80 -3.44
CA ASN A 2 22.76 7.21 -3.24
C ASN A 2 23.65 7.11 -4.49
N GLY A 3 23.53 6.04 -5.29
CA GLY A 3 24.32 5.91 -6.53
C GLY A 3 24.03 7.02 -7.56
N ALA A 4 22.75 7.37 -7.74
CA ALA A 4 22.36 8.47 -8.63
C ALA A 4 22.80 9.83 -8.07
N ALA A 5 22.73 10.04 -6.75
CA ALA A 5 23.20 11.25 -6.11
C ALA A 5 24.71 11.45 -6.30
N GLU A 6 25.50 10.39 -6.19
CA GLU A 6 26.95 10.44 -6.44
C GLU A 6 27.26 10.77 -7.91
N LEU A 7 26.59 10.09 -8.85
CA LEU A 7 26.75 10.34 -10.28
C LEU A 7 26.41 11.79 -10.67
N LEU A 8 25.37 12.35 -10.07
CA LEU A 8 24.92 13.72 -10.32
C LEU A 8 25.61 14.76 -9.43
N ARG A 9 26.54 14.36 -8.56
CA ARG A 9 27.19 15.22 -7.56
C ARG A 9 26.18 15.98 -6.69
N PHE A 10 25.05 15.35 -6.40
CA PHE A 10 24.02 15.89 -5.53
C PHE A 10 24.39 15.65 -4.07
N ALA A 11 24.55 16.74 -3.32
CA ALA A 11 25.09 16.71 -1.96
C ALA A 11 24.08 16.26 -0.90
N ASP A 12 22.78 16.49 -1.12
CA ASP A 12 21.75 16.08 -0.17
C ASP A 12 21.46 14.57 -0.30
N ARG A 13 21.66 13.86 0.80
CA ARG A 13 21.55 12.39 0.89
C ARG A 13 20.53 11.95 1.94
N MET A 14 19.76 12.88 2.51
CA MET A 14 18.78 12.57 3.56
C MET A 14 17.49 11.99 2.98
N PHE A 15 17.58 10.82 2.34
CA PHE A 15 16.43 10.16 1.71
C PHE A 15 15.48 9.51 2.75
N TYR A 16 16.00 9.14 3.92
CA TYR A 16 15.26 8.56 5.04
C TYR A 16 15.91 8.97 6.37
N ARG A 17 15.16 8.83 7.47
CA ARG A 17 15.61 8.98 8.87
C ARG A 17 15.40 7.67 9.63
N ASP A 18 15.62 7.66 10.94
CA ASP A 18 15.52 6.49 11.82
C ASP A 18 14.06 6.01 12.05
N TRP A 19 13.35 5.70 10.97
CA TRP A 19 11.94 5.34 10.94
C TRP A 19 11.62 4.08 11.75
N TRP A 20 12.61 3.20 11.94
CA TRP A 20 12.49 1.97 12.74
C TRP A 20 12.40 2.21 14.25
N ASN A 21 12.78 3.41 14.71
CA ASN A 21 12.72 3.81 16.12
C ASN A 21 11.50 4.69 16.43
N GLU A 22 10.65 4.94 15.44
CA GLU A 22 9.47 5.77 15.60
C GLU A 22 8.36 5.01 16.33
N SER A 23 7.82 5.63 17.38
CA SER A 23 6.72 5.06 18.16
C SER A 23 5.34 5.52 17.68
N THR A 24 5.30 6.49 16.77
CA THR A 24 4.07 7.04 16.23
C THR A 24 4.02 6.86 14.73
N PHE A 25 2.83 6.55 14.22
CA PHE A 25 2.64 6.36 12.78
C PHE A 25 2.93 7.65 11.98
N ALA A 26 2.63 8.81 12.57
CA ALA A 26 3.00 10.10 12.00
C ALA A 26 4.52 10.34 11.97
N GLY A 27 5.29 9.79 12.92
CA GLY A 27 6.75 9.81 12.89
C GLY A 27 7.30 8.91 11.79
N TYR A 28 6.77 7.69 11.67
CA TYR A 28 7.13 6.72 10.64
C TYR A 28 6.95 7.27 9.22
N ILE A 29 5.78 7.83 8.88
CA ILE A 29 5.54 8.36 7.53
C ILE A 29 6.48 9.51 7.17
N ARG A 30 6.85 10.34 8.16
CA ARG A 30 7.81 11.46 7.97
C ARG A 30 9.25 11.01 7.74
N SER A 31 9.62 9.85 8.26
CA SER A 31 11.01 9.40 8.31
C SER A 31 11.32 8.30 7.30
N TRP A 32 10.32 7.53 6.86
CA TRP A 32 10.51 6.40 5.94
C TRP A 32 11.02 6.84 4.57
N ASN A 33 10.35 7.81 3.94
CA ASN A 33 10.73 8.35 2.63
C ASN A 33 10.57 9.88 2.67
N VAL A 34 11.64 10.55 3.04
CA VAL A 34 11.67 12.01 3.24
C VAL A 34 11.35 12.74 1.94
N VAL A 35 11.84 12.24 0.80
CA VAL A 35 11.62 12.89 -0.51
C VAL A 35 10.14 12.96 -0.86
N VAL A 36 9.42 11.83 -0.76
CA VAL A 36 7.99 11.78 -1.06
C VAL A 36 7.19 12.54 -0.01
N HIS A 37 7.57 12.40 1.27
CA HIS A 37 6.94 13.14 2.35
C HIS A 37 7.02 14.66 2.13
N ASP A 38 8.20 15.19 1.83
CA ASP A 38 8.42 16.63 1.68
C ASP A 38 7.71 17.19 0.45
N TRP A 39 7.61 16.39 -0.63
CA TRP A 39 6.79 16.73 -1.79
C TRP A 39 5.30 16.81 -1.43
N LEU A 40 4.76 15.77 -0.77
CA LEU A 40 3.36 15.75 -0.32
C LEU A 40 3.08 16.88 0.68
N TYR A 41 3.99 17.16 1.59
CA TYR A 41 3.84 18.22 2.58
C TYR A 41 3.82 19.61 1.93
N THR A 42 4.79 19.88 1.05
CA THR A 42 4.96 21.21 0.44
C THR A 42 3.87 21.52 -0.57
N TYR A 43 3.54 20.57 -1.45
CA TYR A 43 2.67 20.84 -2.60
C TYR A 43 1.23 20.39 -2.41
N VAL A 44 0.95 19.46 -1.50
CA VAL A 44 -0.41 18.96 -1.28
C VAL A 44 -0.93 19.47 0.06
N TYR A 45 -0.26 19.12 1.17
CA TYR A 45 -0.74 19.46 2.50
C TYR A 45 -0.87 20.96 2.73
N LYS A 46 0.20 21.72 2.46
CA LYS A 46 0.24 23.17 2.71
C LYS A 46 -0.83 23.90 1.90
N ASP A 47 -0.92 23.62 0.60
CA ASP A 47 -1.91 24.22 -0.29
C ASP A 47 -3.34 23.81 0.09
N CYS A 48 -3.55 22.55 0.49
CA CYS A 48 -4.85 22.11 1.02
C CYS A 48 -5.24 22.88 2.30
N VAL A 49 -4.30 23.13 3.21
CA VAL A 49 -4.57 23.88 4.45
C VAL A 49 -4.86 25.35 4.16
N GLU A 50 -4.03 25.99 3.34
CA GLU A 50 -4.06 27.44 3.11
C GLU A 50 -5.17 27.86 2.12
N HIS A 51 -5.38 27.09 1.05
CA HIS A 51 -6.25 27.50 -0.06
C HIS A 51 -7.56 26.72 -0.16
N VAL A 52 -7.58 25.43 0.16
CA VAL A 52 -8.76 24.56 -0.08
C VAL A 52 -9.66 24.48 1.15
N PHE A 53 -9.08 24.19 2.31
CA PHE A 53 -9.83 23.81 3.52
C PHE A 53 -9.80 24.87 4.62
N ARG A 54 -9.38 26.11 4.32
CA ARG A 54 -9.44 27.27 5.24
C ARG A 54 -8.95 26.93 6.66
N ASN A 55 -7.74 26.38 6.77
CA ASN A 55 -7.09 25.93 8.02
C ASN A 55 -7.64 24.67 8.71
N CYS A 56 -8.51 23.87 8.06
CA CYS A 56 -8.92 22.56 8.59
C CYS A 56 -7.82 21.49 8.39
N ARG A 57 -6.88 21.42 9.33
CA ARG A 57 -5.78 20.44 9.36
C ARG A 57 -6.18 18.96 9.18
N PRO A 58 -7.21 18.41 9.85
CA PRO A 58 -7.55 17.00 9.69
C PRO A 58 -8.05 16.68 8.28
N LEU A 59 -8.78 17.61 7.66
CA LEU A 59 -9.28 17.42 6.30
C LEU A 59 -8.13 17.45 5.28
N ALA A 60 -7.15 18.33 5.48
CA ALA A 60 -5.91 18.32 4.69
C ALA A 60 -5.09 17.04 4.89
N THR A 61 -5.04 16.50 6.11
CA THR A 61 -4.39 15.20 6.36
C THR A 61 -5.09 14.07 5.59
N VAL A 62 -6.43 13.99 5.65
CA VAL A 62 -7.19 13.00 4.89
C VAL A 62 -6.90 13.15 3.39
N ALA A 63 -6.94 14.37 2.85
CA ALA A 63 -6.67 14.61 1.43
C ALA A 63 -5.28 14.11 0.98
N VAL A 64 -4.24 14.35 1.78
CA VAL A 64 -2.87 13.87 1.48
C VAL A 64 -2.80 12.35 1.53
N PHE A 65 -3.47 11.71 2.49
CA PHE A 65 -3.57 10.26 2.57
C PHE A 65 -4.31 9.69 1.36
N THR A 66 -5.42 10.30 0.96
CA THR A 66 -6.20 9.88 -0.22
C THR A 66 -5.36 10.01 -1.49
N VAL A 67 -4.65 11.11 -1.69
CA VAL A 67 -3.75 11.28 -2.84
C VAL A 67 -2.69 10.18 -2.84
N SER A 68 -2.02 9.97 -1.70
CA SER A 68 -0.99 8.93 -1.57
C SER A 68 -1.54 7.53 -1.85
N SER A 69 -2.69 7.17 -1.26
CA SER A 69 -3.29 5.84 -1.38
C SER A 69 -3.75 5.56 -2.82
N VAL A 70 -4.30 6.54 -3.53
CA VAL A 70 -4.63 6.45 -4.95
C VAL A 70 -3.38 6.20 -5.80
N PHE A 71 -2.29 6.93 -5.59
CA PHE A 71 -1.06 6.73 -6.37
C PHE A 71 -0.47 5.33 -6.17
N HIS A 72 -0.49 4.80 -4.94
CA HIS A 72 -0.01 3.44 -4.68
C HIS A 72 -0.88 2.41 -5.40
N GLU A 73 -2.20 2.55 -5.32
CA GLU A 73 -3.13 1.65 -6.01
C GLU A 73 -2.97 1.73 -7.52
N LEU A 74 -2.81 2.92 -8.09
CA LEU A 74 -2.58 3.10 -9.52
C LEU A 74 -1.31 2.38 -10.00
N ILE A 75 -0.19 2.55 -9.29
CA ILE A 75 1.07 1.88 -9.64
C ILE A 75 0.89 0.35 -9.62
N LEU A 76 0.22 -0.19 -8.60
CA LEU A 76 -0.05 -1.61 -8.49
C LEU A 76 -0.99 -2.09 -9.60
N ALA A 77 -2.08 -1.37 -9.85
CA ALA A 77 -3.06 -1.70 -10.88
C ALA A 77 -2.46 -1.69 -12.30
N PHE A 78 -1.56 -0.75 -12.59
CA PHE A 78 -0.83 -0.72 -13.87
C PHE A 78 0.20 -1.84 -13.98
N THR A 79 0.91 -2.15 -12.89
CA THR A 79 1.96 -3.18 -12.89
C THR A 79 1.35 -4.58 -13.04
N PHE A 80 0.30 -4.87 -12.28
CA PHE A 80 -0.35 -6.18 -12.26
C PHE A 80 -1.45 -6.35 -13.32
N ARG A 81 -1.94 -5.25 -13.91
CA ARG A 81 -3.02 -5.24 -14.91
C ARG A 81 -4.36 -5.78 -14.38
N PHE A 82 -4.62 -5.61 -13.10
CA PHE A 82 -5.93 -5.82 -12.48
C PHE A 82 -6.11 -4.80 -11.35
N PHE A 83 -7.36 -4.49 -10.98
CA PHE A 83 -7.64 -3.59 -9.86
C PHE A 83 -7.97 -4.39 -8.61
N TYR A 84 -7.24 -4.15 -7.52
CA TYR A 84 -7.49 -4.85 -6.26
C TYR A 84 -7.14 -3.95 -5.06
N PRO A 85 -8.11 -3.17 -4.55
CA PRO A 85 -7.88 -1.98 -3.72
C PRO A 85 -7.51 -2.27 -2.26
N VAL A 86 -6.77 -3.33 -2.00
CA VAL A 86 -6.30 -3.71 -0.67
C VAL A 86 -5.34 -2.64 -0.13
N MET A 87 -4.42 -2.15 -0.98
CA MET A 87 -3.45 -1.14 -0.58
C MET A 87 -4.14 0.19 -0.24
N PHE A 88 -5.10 0.59 -1.09
CA PHE A 88 -5.90 1.79 -0.86
C PHE A 88 -6.63 1.73 0.49
N VAL A 89 -7.37 0.65 0.76
CA VAL A 89 -8.14 0.50 2.01
C VAL A 89 -7.21 0.46 3.23
N GLN A 90 -6.07 -0.24 3.13
CA GLN A 90 -5.12 -0.32 4.23
C GLN A 90 -4.50 1.06 4.52
N PHE A 91 -4.03 1.80 3.52
CA PHE A 91 -3.42 3.11 3.74
C PHE A 91 -4.43 4.15 4.25
N GLU A 92 -5.62 4.19 3.66
CA GLU A 92 -6.64 5.19 3.99
C GLU A 92 -7.22 4.94 5.38
N PHE A 93 -7.77 3.74 5.63
CA PHE A 93 -8.48 3.49 6.88
C PHE A 93 -7.54 3.14 8.03
N LEU A 94 -6.68 2.13 7.83
CA LEU A 94 -5.79 1.66 8.89
C LEU A 94 -4.70 2.71 9.17
N GLY A 95 -4.15 3.34 8.14
CA GLY A 95 -3.15 4.40 8.30
C GLY A 95 -3.67 5.61 9.09
N LEU A 96 -4.84 6.14 8.73
CA LEU A 96 -5.46 7.24 9.48
C LEU A 96 -5.82 6.82 10.90
N MET A 97 -6.37 5.62 11.10
CA MET A 97 -6.67 5.08 12.44
C MET A 97 -5.42 5.03 13.32
N LEU A 98 -4.31 4.53 12.78
CA LEU A 98 -3.04 4.41 13.49
C LEU A 98 -2.43 5.76 13.84
N MET A 99 -2.64 6.82 13.05
CA MET A 99 -2.23 8.17 13.43
C MET A 99 -2.85 8.60 14.76
N PHE A 100 -4.13 8.30 14.99
CA PHE A 100 -4.82 8.69 16.21
C PHE A 100 -4.51 7.77 17.39
N VAL A 101 -4.39 6.46 17.14
CA VAL A 101 -4.10 5.46 18.18
C VAL A 101 -2.68 5.58 18.69
N THR A 102 -1.68 5.57 17.80
CA THR A 102 -0.26 5.57 18.21
C THR A 102 0.15 6.83 18.95
N LYS A 103 -0.55 7.96 18.70
CA LYS A 103 -0.34 9.21 19.45
C LYS A 103 -0.62 9.08 20.95
N ARG A 104 -1.51 8.16 21.35
CA ARG A 104 -1.90 7.95 22.75
C ARG A 104 -1.09 6.86 23.45
N LEU A 105 -0.24 6.14 22.72
CA LEU A 105 0.54 5.02 23.25
C LEU A 105 1.91 5.49 23.77
N GLY A 106 2.44 4.77 24.76
CA GLY A 106 3.82 4.97 25.22
C GLY A 106 4.84 4.55 24.17
N LYS A 107 6.05 5.12 24.22
CA LYS A 107 7.10 4.96 23.18
C LYS A 107 7.37 3.50 22.79
N ASN A 108 7.59 2.62 23.76
CA ASN A 108 7.93 1.22 23.48
C ASN A 108 6.74 0.44 22.91
N VAL A 109 5.54 0.65 23.47
CA VAL A 109 4.30 -0.02 23.02
C VAL A 109 3.94 0.43 21.61
N GLY A 110 4.06 1.72 21.32
CA GLY A 110 3.83 2.28 20.00
C GLY A 110 4.79 1.72 18.94
N ASN A 111 6.07 1.57 19.28
CA ASN A 111 7.06 0.98 18.37
C ASN A 111 6.74 -0.51 18.07
N VAL A 112 6.48 -1.31 19.11
CA VAL A 112 6.10 -2.73 18.92
C VAL A 112 4.82 -2.86 18.07
N LEU A 113 3.82 -2.02 18.35
CA LEU A 113 2.58 -2.02 17.56
C LEU A 113 2.83 -1.62 16.10
N LEU A 114 3.70 -0.64 15.85
CA LEU A 114 4.08 -0.22 14.50
C LEU A 114 4.74 -1.37 13.73
N TRP A 115 5.68 -2.09 14.35
CA TRP A 115 6.29 -3.27 13.74
C TRP A 115 5.30 -4.38 13.45
N LEU A 116 4.36 -4.65 14.36
CA LEU A 116 3.33 -5.67 14.17
C LEU A 116 2.43 -5.32 12.99
N VAL A 117 1.94 -4.08 12.93
CA VAL A 117 1.11 -3.61 11.83
C VAL A 117 1.88 -3.66 10.51
N LEU A 118 3.12 -3.19 10.47
CA LEU A 118 3.93 -3.22 9.25
C LEU A 118 4.14 -4.65 8.78
N SER A 119 4.43 -5.59 9.69
CA SER A 119 4.64 -6.99 9.35
C SER A 119 3.37 -7.64 8.78
N ILE A 120 2.23 -7.44 9.46
CA ILE A 120 0.93 -7.96 9.01
C ILE A 120 0.52 -7.31 7.68
N GLY A 121 0.68 -6.00 7.56
CA GLY A 121 0.28 -5.24 6.37
C GLY A 121 1.06 -5.66 5.13
N ASN A 122 2.39 -5.77 5.24
CA ASN A 122 3.23 -6.28 4.15
C ASN A 122 2.93 -7.74 3.83
N GLY A 123 2.69 -8.59 4.83
CA GLY A 123 2.30 -9.98 4.65
C GLY A 123 0.97 -10.12 3.91
N LEU A 124 -0.03 -9.32 4.25
CA LEU A 124 -1.32 -9.28 3.57
C LEU A 124 -1.17 -8.85 2.12
N HIS A 125 -0.42 -7.78 1.83
CA HIS A 125 -0.19 -7.34 0.46
C HIS A 125 0.51 -8.42 -0.37
N LEU A 126 1.62 -8.96 0.13
CA LEU A 126 2.35 -9.99 -0.60
C LEU A 126 1.43 -11.19 -0.88
N SER A 127 0.67 -11.65 0.11
CA SER A 127 -0.21 -12.82 -0.03
C SER A 127 -1.34 -12.56 -1.02
N LEU A 128 -2.11 -11.50 -0.81
CA LEU A 128 -3.34 -11.21 -1.53
C LEU A 128 -3.07 -10.84 -3.01
N TYR A 129 -2.05 -10.02 -3.30
CA TYR A 129 -1.70 -9.69 -4.69
C TYR A 129 -1.15 -10.89 -5.45
N ASN A 130 -0.35 -11.75 -4.81
CA ASN A 130 0.14 -12.97 -5.47
C ASN A 130 -1.00 -13.98 -5.70
N MET A 131 -1.89 -14.19 -4.72
CA MET A 131 -3.05 -15.05 -4.89
C MET A 131 -3.91 -14.60 -6.08
N GLU A 132 -4.20 -13.30 -6.18
CA GLU A 132 -4.97 -12.75 -7.30
C GLU A 132 -4.24 -12.93 -8.63
N TYR A 133 -2.94 -12.62 -8.69
CA TYR A 133 -2.13 -12.79 -9.90
C TYR A 133 -2.10 -14.25 -10.39
N TYR A 134 -1.91 -15.22 -9.49
CA TYR A 134 -1.89 -16.64 -9.85
C TYR A 134 -3.29 -17.18 -10.13
N ALA A 135 -4.33 -16.72 -9.43
CA ALA A 135 -5.71 -17.09 -9.73
C ALA A 135 -6.07 -16.67 -11.16
N ARG A 136 -5.73 -15.44 -11.56
CA ARG A 136 -5.99 -14.96 -12.92
C ARG A 136 -5.25 -15.75 -14.01
N ARG A 137 -4.08 -16.30 -13.68
CA ARG A 137 -3.29 -17.09 -14.63
C ARG A 137 -3.77 -18.55 -14.73
N ASN A 138 -4.26 -19.12 -13.63
CA ASN A 138 -4.60 -20.53 -13.55
C ASN A 138 -6.09 -20.81 -13.84
N CYS A 139 -6.95 -19.79 -13.77
CA CYS A 139 -8.41 -19.92 -13.94
C CYS A 139 -8.83 -19.24 -15.25
N PRO A 140 -9.17 -20.00 -16.31
CA PRO A 140 -9.52 -19.50 -17.63
C PRO A 140 -11.02 -19.23 -17.70
N ASP A 141 -11.48 -18.09 -17.15
CA ASP A 141 -12.83 -17.55 -17.42
C ASP A 141 -12.87 -16.07 -17.04
N ILE A 142 -11.90 -15.30 -17.54
CA ILE A 142 -11.88 -13.84 -17.41
C ILE A 142 -12.33 -13.31 -18.75
N GLY A 143 -13.59 -12.85 -18.84
CA GLY A 143 -14.05 -12.14 -20.01
C GLY A 143 -13.23 -10.85 -20.25
N ASP A 144 -13.37 -10.25 -21.43
CA ASP A 144 -12.72 -8.97 -21.77
C ASP A 144 -13.45 -7.76 -21.17
N SER A 145 -14.34 -7.97 -20.19
CA SER A 145 -15.19 -6.91 -19.65
C SER A 145 -14.46 -6.08 -18.60
N ILE A 146 -14.84 -4.80 -18.46
CA ILE A 146 -14.31 -3.91 -17.40
C ILE A 146 -14.63 -4.49 -16.00
N VAL A 147 -15.71 -5.27 -15.87
CA VAL A 147 -16.09 -5.92 -14.62
C VAL A 147 -15.06 -6.97 -14.22
N ASP A 148 -14.52 -7.72 -15.18
CA ASP A 148 -13.49 -8.74 -14.93
C ASP A 148 -12.15 -8.13 -14.47
N TYR A 149 -11.91 -6.87 -14.83
CA TYR A 149 -10.78 -6.08 -14.31
C TYR A 149 -10.98 -5.62 -12.86
N MET A 150 -12.22 -5.31 -12.46
CA MET A 150 -12.55 -4.76 -11.14
C MET A 150 -12.88 -5.82 -10.08
N VAL A 151 -13.35 -7.00 -10.50
CA VAL A 151 -13.74 -8.08 -9.58
C VAL A 151 -12.57 -9.05 -9.37
N PRO A 152 -12.20 -9.35 -8.10
CA PRO A 152 -11.12 -10.29 -7.81
C PRO A 152 -11.51 -11.73 -8.17
N VAL A 153 -10.65 -12.39 -8.94
CA VAL A 153 -10.84 -13.78 -9.40
C VAL A 153 -10.45 -14.79 -8.31
N SER A 154 -9.60 -14.39 -7.38
CA SER A 154 -9.18 -15.22 -6.25
C SER A 154 -10.33 -15.73 -5.36
N TRP A 155 -11.49 -15.07 -5.36
CA TRP A 155 -12.65 -15.46 -4.56
C TRP A 155 -13.65 -16.34 -5.30
N THR A 156 -13.60 -16.34 -6.64
CA THR A 156 -14.52 -17.09 -7.50
C THR A 156 -13.86 -18.31 -8.13
N CYS A 157 -12.53 -18.36 -8.17
CA CYS A 157 -11.81 -19.52 -8.69
C CYS A 157 -11.96 -20.73 -7.74
N ASN A 158 -13.01 -21.50 -7.96
CA ASN A 158 -13.23 -22.79 -7.34
C ASN A 158 -12.56 -23.88 -8.20
N GLY A 159 -11.58 -24.59 -7.64
CA GLY A 159 -11.23 -25.93 -8.13
C GLY A 159 -9.78 -26.21 -8.49
N ILE A 160 -8.78 -25.51 -7.93
CA ILE A 160 -7.41 -26.04 -7.95
C ILE A 160 -7.37 -27.26 -6.99
N SER A 161 -7.68 -28.45 -7.53
CA SER A 161 -7.52 -29.70 -6.79
C SER A 161 -6.06 -30.15 -6.92
N HIS A 162 -5.37 -30.24 -5.78
CA HIS A 162 -4.05 -30.85 -5.75
C HIS A 162 -4.20 -32.36 -5.94
N ASN A 163 -3.73 -32.88 -7.07
CA ASN A 163 -3.61 -34.33 -7.20
C ASN A 163 -2.58 -34.86 -6.19
N PRO A 164 -2.72 -36.11 -5.72
CA PRO A 164 -1.75 -36.74 -4.81
C PRO A 164 -0.32 -36.83 -5.36
N ASN A 165 -0.13 -36.59 -6.67
CA ASN A 165 1.16 -36.51 -7.34
C ASN A 165 1.74 -35.08 -7.46
N TRP A 166 1.19 -34.10 -6.72
CA TRP A 166 1.57 -32.68 -6.81
C TRP A 166 1.38 -32.05 -8.19
N THR A 167 0.59 -32.68 -9.06
CA THR A 167 0.23 -32.12 -10.36
C THR A 167 -1.01 -31.22 -10.22
N ILE A 168 -0.95 -30.06 -10.86
CA ILE A 168 -2.05 -29.10 -10.91
C ILE A 168 -2.92 -29.48 -12.10
N THR A 169 -4.09 -30.08 -11.85
CA THR A 169 -5.13 -30.23 -12.87
C THR A 169 -6.14 -29.12 -12.69
N ALA A 170 -6.36 -28.35 -13.75
CA ALA A 170 -7.39 -27.34 -13.76
C ALA A 170 -8.77 -28.04 -13.68
N PRO A 171 -9.73 -27.56 -12.87
CA PRO A 171 -11.00 -28.27 -12.63
C PRO A 171 -11.83 -28.46 -13.92
N TRP A 172 -11.61 -27.62 -14.91
CA TRP A 172 -12.19 -27.65 -16.27
C TRP A 172 -11.53 -28.67 -17.22
N SER A 173 -10.55 -29.44 -16.75
CA SER A 173 -9.95 -30.56 -17.49
C SER A 173 -10.51 -31.94 -17.09
N LEU A 174 -11.51 -31.95 -16.20
CA LEU A 174 -12.28 -33.16 -15.91
C LEU A 174 -13.34 -33.36 -17.03
N PRO A 175 -13.43 -34.56 -17.62
CA PRO A 175 -14.40 -34.88 -18.66
C PRO A 175 -15.85 -34.83 -18.16
#